data_AF-C0RK76-F1
#
_entry.id   AF-C0RK76-F1
#
_cell.length_a   1.000
_cell.length_b   1.000
_cell.length_c   1.000
_cell.angle_alpha   90.00
_cell.angle_beta   90.00
_cell.angle_gamma   90.00
#
_symmetry.space_group_name_H-M   'P 1'
#
loop_
_entity.id
_entity.type
_entity.pdbx_description
1 polymer ?
#
loop_
_entity_poly.entity_id
_entity_poly.type
_entity_poly.pdbx_seq_one_letter_code
_entity_poly.pdbx_strand_id
1 'polypeptide(L)'
;MTGSVMSNGKGLPGAGKGEGEIGDGRGQPFPKPVFALRDVVGGMAMIEDASGYWFVEKGSLLPDGSRLVSIGRGAGTWQLTTSSGDIIDMRR
;
A
#
# COMPACT_ATOMS: atom_id res chain seq x y z
N MET A 1 -54.00 49.51 5.74
CA MET A 1 -52.66 49.73 5.15
C MET A 1 -51.79 50.31 6.27
N THR A 2 -51.11 49.46 7.05
CA THR A 2 -49.73 48.95 6.86
C THR A 2 -48.67 50.05 6.95
N GLY A 3 -47.75 49.91 7.88
CA GLY A 3 -46.55 50.73 7.95
C GLY A 3 -45.64 50.39 9.13
N SER A 4 -45.26 49.12 9.24
CA SER A 4 -44.25 48.65 10.19
C SER A 4 -42.93 49.40 10.02
N VAL A 5 -42.34 49.82 11.14
CA VAL A 5 -41.07 50.54 11.19
C VAL A 5 -39.92 49.57 10.92
N MET A 6 -39.00 50.01 10.06
CA MET A 6 -37.84 49.26 9.57
C MET A 6 -36.68 49.30 10.56
N SER A 7 -35.92 48.20 10.68
CA SER A 7 -34.51 48.23 11.09
C SER A 7 -33.72 47.19 10.30
N ASN A 8 -32.48 47.55 9.98
CA ASN A 8 -31.71 47.17 8.80
C ASN A 8 -31.25 45.71 8.79
N GLY A 9 -31.75 44.94 7.83
CA GLY A 9 -31.09 43.73 7.32
C GLY A 9 -30.53 44.00 5.93
N LYS A 10 -29.32 44.56 5.81
CA LYS A 10 -28.57 44.54 4.54
C LYS A 10 -27.07 44.81 4.71
N GLY A 11 -26.29 43.77 4.42
CA GLY A 11 -24.83 43.79 4.27
C GLY A 11 -24.35 42.43 3.76
N LEU A 12 -24.22 42.32 2.43
CA LEU A 12 -23.78 41.19 1.59
C LEU A 12 -22.23 41.03 1.63
N PRO A 13 -21.57 40.19 0.79
CA PRO A 13 -21.83 38.83 0.29
C PRO A 13 -20.60 37.89 0.49
N GLY A 14 -20.77 36.57 0.38
CA GLY A 14 -19.61 35.67 0.34
C GLY A 14 -20.00 34.25 -0.03
N ALA A 15 -19.77 33.91 -1.29
CA ALA A 15 -19.96 32.57 -1.83
C ALA A 15 -19.19 31.52 -1.01
N GLY A 16 -19.89 30.45 -0.67
CA GLY A 16 -19.32 29.25 -0.07
C GLY A 16 -20.17 28.04 -0.41
N LYS A 17 -20.53 27.91 -1.70
CA LYS A 17 -20.99 26.64 -2.26
C LYS A 17 -19.79 25.70 -2.22
N GLY A 18 -19.79 24.82 -1.23
CA GLY A 18 -18.73 23.87 -0.97
C GLY A 18 -19.23 22.76 -0.08
N GLU A 19 -20.43 22.25 -0.38
CA GLU A 19 -20.81 20.88 -0.04
C GLU A 19 -19.94 19.98 -0.92
N GLY A 20 -18.65 19.94 -0.57
CA GLY A 20 -17.75 18.92 -1.03
C GLY A 20 -18.16 17.68 -0.29
N GLU A 21 -18.98 16.86 -0.94
CA GLU A 21 -19.05 15.44 -0.67
C GLU A 21 -17.60 14.96 -0.45
N ILE A 22 -17.21 14.78 0.82
CA ILE A 22 -16.07 13.94 1.16
C ILE A 22 -16.53 12.54 0.77
N GLY A 23 -16.36 12.24 -0.52
CA GLY A 23 -16.56 10.91 -1.03
C GLY A 23 -15.83 9.97 -0.10
N ASP A 24 -16.61 9.09 0.53
CA ASP A 24 -16.18 7.93 1.28
C ASP A 24 -15.22 7.12 0.41
N GLY A 25 -13.98 7.57 0.29
CA GLY A 25 -12.85 6.84 -0.26
C GLY A 25 -12.46 5.77 0.74
N ARG A 26 -13.41 4.89 1.06
CA ARG A 26 -13.21 3.71 1.91
C ARG A 26 -12.03 2.98 1.29
N GLY A 27 -10.93 2.96 2.05
CA GLY A 27 -9.59 2.61 1.61
C GLY A 27 -9.60 1.43 0.66
N GLN A 28 -9.39 1.71 -0.62
CA GLN A 28 -8.89 0.68 -1.51
C GLN A 28 -7.57 0.20 -0.89
N PRO A 29 -7.40 -1.10 -0.62
CA PRO A 29 -6.12 -1.59 -0.18
C PRO A 29 -5.09 -1.23 -1.26
N PHE A 30 -3.98 -0.61 -0.86
CA PHE A 30 -2.87 -0.42 -1.78
C PHE A 30 -2.47 -1.78 -2.36
N PRO A 31 -2.14 -1.85 -3.66
CA PRO A 31 -1.60 -3.08 -4.23
C PRO A 31 -0.43 -3.55 -3.36
N LYS A 32 -0.46 -4.82 -2.93
CA LYS A 32 0.67 -5.38 -2.20
C LYS A 32 1.91 -5.36 -3.10
N PRO A 33 3.08 -4.99 -2.58
CA PRO A 33 4.33 -5.16 -3.31
C PRO A 33 4.46 -6.62 -3.73
N VAL A 34 4.70 -6.86 -5.02
CA VAL A 34 4.95 -8.21 -5.55
C VAL A 34 6.44 -8.36 -5.68
N PHE A 35 7.00 -9.35 -4.99
CA PHE A 35 8.42 -9.70 -5.08
C PHE A 35 8.63 -10.80 -6.12
N ALA A 36 9.67 -10.65 -6.93
CA ALA A 36 10.15 -11.72 -7.79
C ALA A 36 11.42 -12.32 -7.20
N LEU A 37 11.43 -13.62 -6.93
CA LEU A 37 12.66 -14.34 -6.57
C LEU A 37 13.52 -14.54 -7.83
N ARG A 38 14.74 -14.00 -7.80
CA ARG A 38 15.67 -13.99 -8.94
C ARG A 38 16.79 -15.00 -8.82
N ASP A 39 17.42 -15.10 -7.65
CA ASP A 39 18.49 -16.06 -7.42
C ASP A 39 18.60 -16.41 -5.92
N VAL A 40 19.26 -17.53 -5.61
CA VAL A 40 19.57 -17.95 -4.24
C VAL A 40 21.01 -18.44 -4.17
N VAL A 41 21.83 -17.77 -3.37
CA VAL A 41 23.27 -18.07 -3.21
C VAL A 41 23.62 -18.11 -1.74
N GLY A 42 24.15 -19.26 -1.27
CA GLY A 42 24.67 -19.38 0.10
C GLY A 42 23.66 -19.12 1.21
N GLY A 43 22.36 -19.28 0.95
CA GLY A 43 21.30 -18.99 1.92
C GLY A 43 20.81 -17.54 1.91
N MET A 44 21.29 -16.71 0.97
CA MET A 44 20.73 -15.40 0.65
C MET A 44 19.88 -15.51 -0.61
N ALA A 45 18.75 -14.82 -0.63
CA ALA A 45 17.90 -14.70 -1.80
C ALA A 45 18.02 -13.30 -2.40
N MET A 46 18.20 -13.23 -3.71
CA MET A 46 18.07 -12.01 -4.48
C MET A 46 16.61 -11.88 -4.93
N ILE A 47 15.95 -10.83 -4.47
CA ILE A 47 14.58 -10.49 -4.86
C ILE A 47 14.56 -9.19 -5.66
N GLU A 48 13.56 -9.03 -6.50
CA GLU A 48 13.29 -7.78 -7.22
C GLU A 48 11.87 -7.29 -6.87
N ASP A 49 11.75 -5.98 -6.67
CA ASP A 49 10.49 -5.26 -6.57
C ASP A 49 10.48 -4.05 -7.53
N ALA A 50 9.44 -3.21 -7.44
CA ALA A 50 9.35 -1.99 -8.26
C ALA A 50 10.47 -0.97 -8.00
N SER A 51 11.15 -1.06 -6.85
CA SER A 51 12.26 -0.18 -6.45
C SER A 51 13.62 -0.69 -6.93
N GLY A 52 13.74 -1.99 -7.23
CA GLY A 52 14.96 -2.61 -7.76
C GLY A 52 15.26 -3.97 -7.13
N TYR A 53 16.55 -4.29 -7.04
CA TYR A 53 17.04 -5.57 -6.52
C TYR A 53 17.48 -5.45 -5.06
N TRP A 54 17.18 -6.49 -4.27
CA TRP A 54 17.48 -6.58 -2.85
C TRP A 54 18.04 -7.96 -2.54
N PHE A 55 19.00 -8.01 -1.61
CA PHE A 55 19.46 -9.27 -1.02
C PHE A 55 18.85 -9.43 0.37
N VAL A 56 18.23 -10.58 0.60
CA VAL A 56 17.54 -10.89 1.85
C VAL A 56 17.95 -12.26 2.37
N GLU A 57 17.98 -12.38 3.69
CA GLU A 57 18.23 -13.63 4.40
C GLU A 57 17.09 -13.90 5.40
N LYS A 58 17.09 -15.08 6.02
CA LYS A 58 16.07 -15.42 7.02
C LYS A 58 16.08 -14.36 8.14
N GLY A 59 14.92 -13.74 8.37
CA GLY A 59 14.70 -12.69 9.37
C GLY A 59 14.69 -11.27 8.82
N SER A 60 15.18 -11.05 7.58
CA SER A 60 15.19 -9.74 6.93
C SER A 60 13.78 -9.17 6.79
N LEU A 61 13.68 -7.84 6.91
CA LEU A 61 12.44 -7.09 6.65
C LEU A 61 12.31 -6.84 5.15
N LEU A 62 11.16 -7.19 4.59
CA LEU A 62 10.83 -6.95 3.19
C LEU A 62 10.15 -5.58 3.01
N PRO A 63 10.17 -5.00 1.79
CA PRO A 63 9.52 -3.71 1.51
C PRO A 63 8.01 -3.64 1.80
N ASP A 64 7.32 -4.79 1.88
CA ASP A 64 5.91 -4.88 2.28
C ASP A 64 5.71 -4.89 3.81
N GLY A 65 6.79 -4.80 4.58
CA GLY A 65 6.81 -4.86 6.03
C GLY A 65 6.80 -6.29 6.61
N SER A 66 6.72 -7.32 5.77
CA SER A 66 6.81 -8.71 6.22
C SER A 66 8.25 -9.13 6.49
N ARG A 67 8.46 -10.28 7.13
CA ARG A 67 9.79 -10.86 7.37
C ARG A 67 9.99 -12.13 6.59
N LEU A 68 11.21 -12.37 6.12
CA LEU A 68 11.56 -13.64 5.50
C LEU A 68 11.67 -14.74 6.57
N VAL A 69 10.86 -15.79 6.46
CA VAL A 69 10.81 -16.90 7.43
C VAL A 69 11.71 -18.04 7.00
N SER A 70 11.73 -18.36 5.71
CA SER A 70 12.54 -19.45 5.17
C SER A 70 12.87 -19.24 3.69
N ILE A 71 14.00 -19.81 3.30
CA ILE A 71 14.46 -19.96 1.92
C ILE A 71 14.66 -21.46 1.71
N GLY A 72 13.98 -22.05 0.73
CA GLY A 72 14.03 -23.49 0.51
C GLY A 72 13.65 -23.87 -0.91
N ARG A 73 13.74 -25.17 -1.22
CA ARG A 73 13.24 -25.71 -2.49
C ARG A 73 11.89 -26.37 -2.29
N GLY A 74 10.90 -25.93 -3.04
CA GLY A 74 9.54 -26.50 -3.08
C GLY A 74 9.12 -26.74 -4.53
N ALA A 75 8.40 -27.83 -4.78
CA ALA A 75 7.92 -28.20 -6.13
C ALA A 75 9.01 -28.16 -7.25
N GLY A 76 10.28 -28.39 -6.89
CA GLY A 76 11.40 -28.36 -7.83
C GLY A 76 11.93 -26.98 -8.21
N THR A 77 11.43 -25.91 -7.59
CA THR A 77 11.96 -24.53 -7.71
C THR A 77 12.36 -23.96 -6.35
N TRP A 78 13.05 -22.82 -6.33
CA TRP A 78 13.30 -22.09 -5.09
C TRP A 78 12.03 -21.38 -4.63
N GLN A 79 11.79 -21.39 -3.32
CA GLN A 79 10.65 -20.79 -2.65
C GLN A 79 11.12 -19.96 -1.45
N LEU A 80 10.51 -18.78 -1.31
CA LEU A 80 10.57 -17.96 -0.11
C LEU A 80 9.24 -18.06 0.62
N THR A 81 9.27 -18.17 1.95
CA THR A 81 8.09 -18.02 2.79
C THR A 81 8.21 -16.77 3.62
N THR A 82 7.20 -15.89 3.56
CA THR A 82 7.16 -14.67 4.38
C THR A 82 6.37 -14.91 5.67
N SER A 83 6.52 -14.02 6.64
CA SER A 83 5.77 -14.05 7.90
C SER A 83 4.27 -13.85 7.70
N SER A 84 3.87 -13.29 6.56
CA SER A 84 2.48 -13.13 6.15
C SER A 84 1.86 -14.43 5.61
N GLY A 85 2.67 -15.49 5.46
CA GLY A 85 2.25 -16.77 4.87
C GLY A 85 2.32 -16.80 3.34
N ASP A 86 2.83 -15.74 2.70
CA ASP A 86 2.99 -15.69 1.26
C ASP A 86 4.16 -16.57 0.82
N ILE A 87 3.96 -17.33 -0.26
CA ILE A 87 4.98 -18.16 -0.89
C ILE A 87 5.36 -17.52 -2.23
N ILE A 88 6.63 -17.21 -2.38
CA ILE A 88 7.18 -16.61 -3.61
C ILE A 88 8.07 -17.66 -4.28
N ASP A 89 7.61 -18.16 -5.42
CA ASP A 89 8.37 -19.08 -6.26
C ASP A 89 9.38 -18.33 -7.14
N MET A 90 10.55 -18.93 -7.34
CA MET A 90 11.47 -18.51 -8.39
C MET A 90 10.83 -18.80 -9.74
N ARG A 91 10.52 -17.74 -10.47
CA ARG A 91 10.13 -17.84 -11.87
C ARG A 91 11.35 -18.29 -12.68
N ARG A 92 11.17 -19.38 -13.42
CA ARG A 92 12.15 -19.85 -14.40
C ARG A 92 12.14 -18.98 -15.64
#